data_AF-A0A0S8APY3-F1
#
_entry.id   AF-A0A0S8APY3-F1
#
_cell.length_a   1.000
_cell.length_b   1.000
_cell.length_c   1.000
_cell.angle_alpha   90.00
_cell.angle_beta   90.00
_cell.angle_gamma   90.00
#
_symmetry.space_group_name_H-M   'P 1'
#
loop_
_entity.id
_entity.type
_entity.pdbx_description
1 polymer ?
#
loop_
_entity_poly.entity_id
_entity_poly.type
_entity_poly.pdbx_seq_one_letter_code
_entity_poly.pdbx_strand_id
1 'polypeptide(L)'
;MSKASKTIREQTEEREVTMLHPSACLSSRSRGRQRGEREDSIRTCFQRDRDRIIHSKSFRRLMHKTQVFLAPKGDHYRTRLTHTLEVSQIARTIARALRLNEDLTEAIALGHDLGHTPFGHAGEDVLREIYPGGFDHYRQSLRVVDILERNGRGLNLTYEVRDGIVKHSKGKGEIFSSSNRSETLEGEIVRISDIIAYVNHDIDDAVRAGVLKKSDIPSEFFRIGETHAK
;
A
#
# COMPACT_ATOMS: atom_id res chain seq x y z
N MET A 1 -24.31 -1.42 -39.12
CA MET A 1 -24.25 -0.83 -37.76
C MET A 1 -22.79 -0.57 -37.42
N SER A 2 -22.38 0.69 -37.28
CA SER A 2 -21.01 1.06 -36.89
C SER A 2 -20.74 0.52 -35.49
N LYS A 3 -19.79 -0.42 -35.33
CA LYS A 3 -19.28 -0.77 -33.99
C LYS A 3 -18.75 0.51 -33.37
N ALA A 4 -19.30 0.92 -32.23
CA ALA A 4 -18.74 2.02 -31.47
C ALA A 4 -17.25 1.73 -31.22
N SER A 5 -16.39 2.71 -31.50
CA SER A 5 -14.95 2.57 -31.26
C SER A 5 -14.73 2.35 -29.77
N LYS A 6 -13.95 1.33 -29.41
CA LYS A 6 -13.59 1.05 -28.02
C LYS A 6 -12.85 2.24 -27.42
N THR A 7 -13.17 2.54 -26.18
CA THR A 7 -12.49 3.54 -25.36
C THR A 7 -11.06 3.08 -25.01
N ILE A 8 -10.19 4.00 -24.59
CA ILE A 8 -8.81 3.67 -24.19
C ILE A 8 -8.80 2.76 -22.96
N ARG A 9 -9.75 2.98 -22.03
CA ARG A 9 -9.98 2.09 -20.89
C ARG A 9 -10.26 0.65 -21.34
N GLU A 10 -11.23 0.45 -22.23
CA GLU A 10 -11.62 -0.88 -22.72
C GLU A 10 -10.47 -1.58 -23.46
N GLN A 11 -9.68 -0.83 -24.23
CA GLN A 11 -8.48 -1.38 -24.86
C GLN A 11 -7.43 -1.84 -23.83
N THR A 12 -7.31 -1.14 -22.70
CA THR A 12 -6.41 -1.53 -21.60
C THR A 12 -6.93 -2.78 -20.88
N GLU A 13 -8.23 -2.81 -20.57
CA GLU A 13 -8.92 -3.96 -19.98
C GLU A 13 -8.76 -5.24 -20.85
N GLU A 14 -8.77 -5.12 -22.18
CA GLU A 14 -8.53 -6.24 -23.10
C GLU A 14 -7.06 -6.72 -23.10
N ARG A 15 -6.11 -5.79 -22.96
CA ARG A 15 -4.70 -6.13 -22.80
C ARG A 15 -4.46 -6.88 -21.49
N GLU A 16 -5.13 -6.49 -20.41
CA GLU A 16 -5.02 -7.20 -19.13
C GLU A 16 -5.40 -8.68 -19.27
N VAL A 17 -6.50 -8.99 -19.99
CA VAL A 17 -6.96 -10.37 -20.21
C VAL A 17 -5.94 -11.24 -20.94
N THR A 18 -5.16 -10.65 -21.85
CA THR A 18 -4.23 -11.38 -22.72
C THR A 18 -2.80 -11.42 -22.17
N MET A 19 -2.41 -10.43 -21.36
CA MET A 19 -1.03 -10.26 -20.91
C MET A 19 -0.80 -10.65 -19.45
N LEU A 20 -1.82 -10.55 -18.59
CA LEU A 20 -1.68 -10.88 -17.18
C LEU A 20 -1.79 -12.39 -16.93
N HIS A 21 -1.20 -12.82 -15.82
CA HIS A 21 -1.32 -14.17 -15.32
C HIS A 21 -2.80 -14.54 -15.08
N PRO A 22 -3.24 -15.80 -15.28
CA PRO A 22 -4.64 -16.18 -15.08
C PRO A 22 -5.22 -15.91 -13.68
N SER A 23 -4.35 -15.85 -12.68
CA SER A 23 -4.72 -15.51 -11.29
C SER A 23 -4.61 -14.02 -10.95
N ALA A 24 -4.23 -13.17 -11.90
CA ALA A 24 -4.20 -11.72 -11.70
C ALA A 24 -5.61 -11.15 -11.62
N CYS A 25 -5.78 -10.08 -10.85
CA CYS A 25 -7.05 -9.37 -10.79
C CYS A 25 -7.22 -8.48 -12.04
N LEU A 26 -8.25 -8.75 -12.83
CA LEU A 26 -8.58 -7.93 -14.00
C LEU A 26 -9.47 -6.75 -13.59
N SER A 27 -9.13 -5.55 -14.05
CA SER A 27 -9.90 -4.33 -13.73
C SER A 27 -11.33 -4.41 -14.29
N SER A 28 -11.51 -5.06 -15.44
CA SER A 28 -12.82 -5.34 -16.04
C SER A 28 -13.68 -6.35 -15.27
N ARG A 29 -13.10 -7.08 -14.32
CA ARG A 29 -13.80 -8.04 -13.44
C ARG A 29 -13.87 -7.59 -11.99
N SER A 30 -13.58 -6.31 -11.72
CA SER A 30 -13.73 -5.75 -10.39
C SER A 30 -15.17 -5.93 -9.88
N ARG A 31 -15.33 -6.21 -8.58
CA ARG A 31 -16.62 -6.16 -7.87
C ARG A 31 -17.17 -4.74 -7.78
N GLY A 32 -16.42 -3.75 -8.25
CA GLY A 32 -16.83 -2.37 -8.35
C GLY A 32 -16.73 -1.63 -7.03
N ARG A 33 -17.48 -0.53 -6.95
CA ARG A 33 -17.44 0.46 -5.87
C ARG A 33 -18.73 0.40 -5.07
N GLN A 34 -18.68 0.81 -3.81
CA GLN A 34 -19.88 0.88 -2.96
C GLN A 34 -20.95 1.80 -3.53
N ARG A 35 -20.54 2.94 -4.10
CA ARG A 35 -21.43 3.85 -4.79
C ARG A 35 -21.16 3.77 -6.29
N GLY A 36 -22.20 3.46 -7.05
CA GLY A 36 -22.13 3.41 -8.52
C GLY A 36 -21.67 4.75 -9.10
N GLU A 37 -20.77 4.68 -10.07
CA GLU A 37 -20.25 5.84 -10.78
C GLU A 37 -20.00 5.45 -12.23
N ARG A 38 -20.09 6.43 -13.14
CA ARG A 38 -19.79 6.19 -14.54
C ARG A 38 -18.32 5.82 -14.71
N GLU A 39 -18.07 4.85 -15.59
CA GLU A 39 -16.71 4.49 -15.99
C GLU A 39 -16.03 5.61 -16.79
N ASP A 40 -14.72 5.70 -16.61
CA ASP A 40 -13.85 6.65 -17.30
C ASP A 40 -13.56 6.12 -18.73
N SER A 41 -13.37 7.01 -19.71
CA SER A 41 -13.06 6.58 -21.08
C SER A 41 -11.57 6.25 -21.27
N ILE A 42 -10.71 6.63 -20.33
CA ILE A 42 -9.26 6.52 -20.43
C ILE A 42 -8.71 5.55 -19.40
N ARG A 43 -9.08 5.72 -18.13
CA ARG A 43 -8.46 5.00 -17.01
C ARG A 43 -9.27 3.81 -16.55
N THR A 44 -8.58 2.72 -16.21
CA THR A 44 -9.21 1.56 -15.53
C THR A 44 -9.66 1.93 -14.12
N CYS A 45 -10.50 1.09 -13.52
CA CYS A 45 -11.02 1.33 -12.17
C CYS A 45 -9.90 1.44 -11.11
N PHE A 46 -8.82 0.65 -11.24
CA PHE A 46 -7.67 0.68 -10.33
C PHE A 46 -6.76 1.90 -10.54
N GLN A 47 -6.57 2.33 -11.80
CA GLN A 47 -5.87 3.59 -12.08
C GLN A 47 -6.58 4.79 -11.45
N ARG A 48 -7.92 4.82 -11.51
CA ARG A 48 -8.72 5.87 -10.85
C ARG A 48 -8.57 5.82 -9.34
N ASP A 49 -8.40 4.65 -8.75
CA ASP A 49 -8.22 4.48 -7.31
C ASP A 49 -6.86 4.99 -6.84
N ARG A 50 -5.80 4.61 -7.55
CA ARG A 50 -4.46 5.15 -7.36
C ARG A 50 -4.51 6.68 -7.35
N ASP A 51 -5.09 7.28 -8.38
CA ASP A 51 -5.14 8.74 -8.51
C ASP A 51 -5.94 9.38 -7.35
N ARG A 52 -7.05 8.77 -6.93
CA ARG A 52 -7.84 9.23 -5.78
C ARG A 52 -7.03 9.23 -4.49
N ILE A 53 -6.23 8.19 -4.27
CA ILE A 53 -5.37 8.06 -3.08
C ILE A 53 -4.28 9.12 -3.11
N ILE A 54 -3.52 9.23 -4.21
CA ILE A 54 -2.41 10.19 -4.35
C ILE A 54 -2.89 11.63 -4.10
N HIS A 55 -4.07 12.00 -4.62
CA HIS A 55 -4.60 13.35 -4.47
C HIS A 55 -5.33 13.60 -3.14
N SER A 56 -5.48 12.59 -2.28
CA SER A 56 -6.17 12.71 -0.99
C SER A 56 -5.39 13.58 0.01
N LYS A 57 -6.09 14.18 0.98
CA LYS A 57 -5.43 14.96 2.03
C LYS A 57 -4.63 14.04 2.96
N SER A 58 -5.13 12.84 3.24
CA SER A 58 -4.46 11.87 4.12
C SER A 58 -3.15 11.37 3.52
N PHE A 59 -3.07 11.15 2.20
CA PHE A 59 -1.80 10.77 1.56
C PHE A 59 -0.75 11.88 1.69
N ARG A 60 -1.12 13.15 1.45
CA ARG A 60 -0.20 14.29 1.64
C ARG A 60 0.33 14.40 3.08
N ARG A 61 -0.51 14.07 4.07
CA ARG A 61 -0.11 14.09 5.49
C ARG A 61 0.93 13.03 5.85
N LEU A 62 1.11 11.99 5.04
CA LEU A 62 2.16 10.98 5.27
C LEU A 62 3.56 11.59 5.27
N MET A 63 3.78 12.70 4.55
CA MET A 63 5.04 13.46 4.54
C MET A 63 5.42 13.97 5.93
N HIS A 64 4.46 14.18 6.83
CA HIS A 64 4.70 14.74 8.16
C HIS A 64 4.54 13.69 9.28
N LYS A 65 4.44 12.40 8.94
CA LYS A 65 4.40 11.31 9.91
C LYS A 65 5.76 10.61 9.91
N THR A 66 6.40 10.56 11.07
CA THR A 66 7.67 9.84 11.28
C THR A 66 7.45 8.34 11.19
N GLN A 67 8.40 7.60 10.62
CA GLN A 67 8.28 6.14 10.49
C GLN A 67 8.69 5.37 11.76
N VAL A 68 9.69 5.81 12.55
CA VAL A 68 10.07 5.18 13.83
C VAL A 68 10.70 6.22 14.78
N PHE A 69 11.61 7.05 14.27
CA PHE A 69 12.33 8.03 15.09
C PHE A 69 11.54 9.32 15.29
N LEU A 70 11.30 9.67 16.55
CA LEU A 70 10.59 10.88 16.97
C LEU A 70 11.50 12.10 16.73
N ALA A 71 11.15 12.90 15.73
CA ALA A 71 11.79 14.19 15.44
C ALA A 71 13.33 14.13 15.37
N PRO A 72 13.88 13.46 14.35
CA PRO A 72 15.30 13.47 14.19
C PRO A 72 15.74 14.87 13.72
N LYS A 73 16.79 15.40 14.34
CA LYS A 73 17.48 16.59 13.83
C LYS A 73 18.16 16.21 12.51
N GLY A 74 17.45 16.29 11.39
CA GLY A 74 18.00 16.07 10.04
C GLY A 74 16.94 15.75 8.99
N ASP A 75 17.11 16.32 7.79
CA ASP A 75 16.13 16.25 6.69
C ASP A 75 16.09 14.88 5.98
N HIS A 76 16.91 13.92 6.40
CA HIS A 76 17.16 12.64 5.71
C HIS A 76 16.52 11.42 6.37
N TYR A 77 15.73 11.62 7.43
CA TYR A 77 15.03 10.52 8.06
C TYR A 77 13.73 10.20 7.34
N ARG A 78 13.41 8.91 7.29
CA ARG A 78 12.27 8.41 6.54
C ARG A 78 10.96 8.86 7.18
N THR A 79 10.06 9.31 6.32
CA THR A 79 8.66 9.58 6.64
C THR A 79 7.81 8.38 6.24
N ARG A 80 6.55 8.36 6.67
CA ARG A 80 5.60 7.37 6.15
C ARG A 80 5.45 7.47 4.64
N LEU A 81 5.52 8.67 4.07
CA LEU A 81 5.44 8.85 2.63
C LEU A 81 6.58 8.12 1.91
N THR A 82 7.82 8.31 2.35
CA THR A 82 8.97 7.60 1.74
C THR A 82 8.84 6.09 1.90
N HIS A 83 8.34 5.63 3.05
CA HIS A 83 8.09 4.21 3.25
C HIS A 83 7.02 3.66 2.30
N THR A 84 5.87 4.33 2.20
CA THR A 84 4.79 3.97 1.27
C THR A 84 5.26 3.93 -0.19
N LEU A 85 6.15 4.85 -0.60
CA LEU A 85 6.74 4.84 -1.94
C LEU A 85 7.68 3.64 -2.18
N GLU A 86 8.49 3.28 -1.19
CA GLU A 86 9.36 2.10 -1.26
C GLU A 86 8.54 0.79 -1.30
N VAL A 87 7.50 0.67 -0.48
CA VAL A 87 6.55 -0.46 -0.52
C VAL A 87 5.91 -0.58 -1.91
N SER A 88 5.46 0.55 -2.47
CA SER A 88 4.89 0.58 -3.82
C SER A 88 5.88 0.11 -4.89
N GLN A 89 7.13 0.58 -4.83
CA GLN A 89 8.17 0.19 -5.79
C GLN A 89 8.51 -1.31 -5.71
N ILE A 90 8.68 -1.85 -4.51
CA ILE A 90 8.92 -3.29 -4.29
C ILE A 90 7.72 -4.10 -4.80
N ALA A 91 6.50 -3.74 -4.39
CA ALA A 91 5.29 -4.46 -4.74
C ALA A 91 5.05 -4.49 -6.25
N ARG A 92 5.24 -3.36 -6.94
CA ARG A 92 5.14 -3.28 -8.41
C ARG A 92 6.19 -4.10 -9.12
N THR A 93 7.41 -4.16 -8.59
CA THR A 93 8.49 -5.00 -9.15
C THR A 93 8.09 -6.47 -9.11
N ILE A 94 7.57 -6.94 -7.97
CA ILE A 94 7.08 -8.31 -7.80
C ILE A 94 5.86 -8.56 -8.71
N ALA A 95 4.88 -7.66 -8.72
CA ALA A 95 3.69 -7.78 -9.56
C ALA A 95 4.04 -7.88 -11.05
N ARG A 96 4.97 -7.04 -11.54
CA ARG A 96 5.46 -7.07 -12.92
C ARG A 96 6.13 -8.42 -13.25
N ALA A 97 7.01 -8.90 -12.38
CA ALA A 97 7.69 -10.18 -12.58
C ALA A 97 6.71 -11.37 -12.66
N LEU A 98 5.64 -11.31 -11.87
CA LEU A 98 4.59 -12.34 -11.83
C LEU A 98 3.45 -12.10 -12.84
N ARG A 99 3.51 -11.02 -13.62
CA ARG A 99 2.44 -10.57 -14.54
C ARG A 99 1.09 -10.39 -13.84
N LEU A 100 1.09 -9.77 -12.67
CA LEU A 100 -0.10 -9.37 -11.93
C LEU A 100 -0.48 -7.90 -12.22
N ASN A 101 -1.63 -7.45 -11.71
CA ASN A 101 -2.11 -6.10 -12.02
C ASN A 101 -1.36 -5.02 -11.22
N GLU A 102 -0.39 -4.37 -11.88
CA GLU A 102 0.43 -3.33 -11.25
C GLU A 102 -0.37 -2.14 -10.73
N ASP A 103 -1.44 -1.72 -11.42
CA ASP A 103 -2.24 -0.56 -11.00
C ASP A 103 -3.03 -0.88 -9.71
N LEU A 104 -3.55 -2.10 -9.57
CA LEU A 104 -4.17 -2.57 -8.33
C LEU A 104 -3.14 -2.63 -7.20
N THR A 105 -1.99 -3.27 -7.44
CA THR A 105 -0.90 -3.37 -6.47
C THR A 105 -0.46 -1.99 -5.98
N GLU A 106 -0.24 -1.05 -6.90
CA GLU A 106 0.15 0.32 -6.59
C GLU A 106 -0.93 1.05 -5.77
N ALA A 107 -2.21 0.95 -6.16
CA ALA A 107 -3.30 1.57 -5.42
C ALA A 107 -3.39 1.05 -3.97
N ILE A 108 -3.27 -0.27 -3.77
CA ILE A 108 -3.26 -0.87 -2.43
C ILE A 108 -2.05 -0.36 -1.64
N ALA A 109 -0.85 -0.41 -2.22
CA ALA A 109 0.38 0.03 -1.57
C ALA A 109 0.32 1.50 -1.18
N LEU A 110 -0.21 2.40 -2.00
CA LEU A 110 -0.31 3.82 -1.64
C LEU A 110 -1.39 4.08 -0.58
N GLY A 111 -2.39 3.21 -0.46
CA GLY A 111 -3.51 3.36 0.46
C GLY A 111 -3.34 2.69 1.83
N HIS A 112 -2.40 1.76 1.97
CA HIS A 112 -2.32 0.87 3.14
C HIS A 112 -2.14 1.64 4.46
N ASP A 113 -1.39 2.73 4.41
CA ASP A 113 -0.86 3.43 5.59
C ASP A 113 -1.54 4.79 5.90
N LEU A 114 -2.62 5.11 5.19
CA LEU A 114 -3.33 6.39 5.31
C LEU A 114 -3.83 6.68 6.73
N GLY A 115 -4.24 5.64 7.44
CA GLY A 115 -4.82 5.67 8.78
C GLY A 115 -3.83 5.76 9.91
N HIS A 116 -2.52 5.74 9.63
CA HIS A 116 -1.53 5.67 10.70
C HIS A 116 -1.58 6.89 11.63
N THR A 117 -1.44 6.64 12.92
CA THR A 117 -1.30 7.66 13.96
C THR A 117 -0.06 8.52 13.76
N PRO A 118 -0.05 9.76 14.31
CA PRO A 118 1.19 10.41 14.70
C PRO A 118 2.02 9.49 15.61
N PHE A 119 3.34 9.62 15.59
CA PHE A 119 4.26 8.86 16.44
C PHE A 119 4.28 7.34 16.22
N GLY A 120 3.83 6.86 15.05
CA GLY A 120 3.94 5.45 14.71
C GLY A 120 3.21 4.55 15.70
N HIS A 121 3.76 3.36 15.94
CA HIS A 121 3.12 2.35 16.80
C HIS A 121 2.89 2.82 18.24
N ALA A 122 3.75 3.69 18.77
CA ALA A 122 3.54 4.27 20.10
C ALA A 122 2.21 5.06 20.17
N GLY A 123 1.88 5.83 19.13
CA GLY A 123 0.60 6.52 19.05
C GLY A 123 -0.59 5.56 18.90
N GLU A 124 -0.40 4.47 18.16
CA GLU A 124 -1.42 3.42 18.00
C GLU A 124 -1.68 2.67 19.32
N ASP A 125 -0.64 2.36 20.09
CA ASP A 125 -0.75 1.69 21.39
C ASP A 125 -1.48 2.56 22.41
N VAL A 126 -1.11 3.85 22.50
CA VAL A 126 -1.81 4.82 23.37
C VAL A 126 -3.28 4.95 22.96
N LEU A 127 -3.58 5.05 21.66
CA LEU A 127 -4.98 5.12 21.20
C LEU A 127 -5.76 3.85 21.54
N ARG A 128 -5.12 2.67 21.47
CA ARG A 128 -5.75 1.40 21.85
C ARG A 128 -6.09 1.34 23.34
N GLU A 129 -5.26 1.95 24.19
CA GLU A 129 -5.51 2.04 25.63
C GLU A 129 -6.65 3.02 25.97
N ILE A 130 -6.63 4.22 25.39
CA ILE A 130 -7.57 5.29 25.79
C ILE A 130 -8.93 5.23 25.10
N TYR A 131 -9.04 4.54 23.95
CA TYR A 131 -10.30 4.42 23.22
C TYR A 131 -10.94 3.04 23.48
N PRO A 132 -12.14 2.97 24.11
CA PRO A 132 -12.78 1.70 24.49
C PRO A 132 -13.03 0.70 23.35
N GLY A 133 -13.03 1.15 22.09
CA GLY A 133 -13.18 0.28 20.91
C GLY A 133 -11.85 -0.22 20.31
N GLY A 134 -10.71 0.13 20.91
CA GLY A 134 -9.39 -0.13 20.38
C GLY A 134 -9.05 0.69 19.13
N PHE A 135 -7.78 0.68 18.74
CA PHE A 135 -7.31 1.34 17.53
C PHE A 135 -6.36 0.43 16.78
N ASP A 136 -6.59 0.33 15.47
CA ASP A 136 -5.71 -0.36 14.52
C ASP A 136 -5.53 0.52 13.28
N HIS A 137 -4.29 0.84 12.90
CA HIS A 137 -4.01 1.75 11.79
C HIS A 137 -4.62 1.26 10.47
N TYR A 138 -4.60 -0.05 10.19
CA TYR A 138 -5.13 -0.63 8.95
C TYR A 138 -6.67 -0.50 8.86
N ARG A 139 -7.38 -0.63 9.99
CA ARG A 139 -8.83 -0.35 10.06
C ARG A 139 -9.09 1.13 9.88
N GLN A 140 -8.25 1.98 10.45
CA GLN A 140 -8.34 3.41 10.28
C GLN A 140 -8.03 3.82 8.82
N SER A 141 -7.12 3.14 8.11
CA SER A 141 -6.85 3.38 6.68
C SER A 141 -8.10 3.11 5.84
N LEU A 142 -8.79 1.99 6.12
CA LEU A 142 -10.08 1.69 5.48
C LEU A 142 -11.12 2.76 5.80
N ARG A 143 -11.23 3.19 7.06
CA ARG A 143 -12.15 4.26 7.48
C ARG A 143 -11.84 5.60 6.80
N VAL A 144 -10.56 5.92 6.58
CA VAL A 144 -10.14 7.13 5.86
C VAL A 144 -10.69 7.12 4.43
N VAL A 145 -10.51 6.01 3.71
CA VAL A 145 -10.92 5.91 2.31
C VAL A 145 -12.43 5.70 2.13
N ASP A 146 -13.12 5.14 3.12
CA ASP A 146 -14.57 4.91 3.03
C ASP A 146 -15.39 6.10 3.51
N ILE A 147 -14.90 6.79 4.54
CA ILE A 147 -15.70 7.76 5.29
C ILE A 147 -15.02 9.13 5.34
N LEU A 148 -13.80 9.23 5.86
CA LEU A 148 -13.29 10.52 6.33
C LEU A 148 -12.88 11.48 5.20
N GLU A 149 -12.30 10.96 4.11
CA GLU A 149 -11.88 11.79 2.99
C GLU A 149 -13.06 12.54 2.34
N ARG A 150 -12.74 13.64 1.64
CA ARG A 150 -13.74 14.47 0.93
C ARG A 150 -14.92 14.93 1.81
N ASN A 151 -14.61 15.28 3.07
CA ASN A 151 -15.54 15.78 4.09
C ASN A 151 -16.66 14.78 4.42
N GLY A 152 -16.30 13.54 4.80
CA GLY A 152 -17.29 12.54 5.20
C GLY A 152 -17.85 11.70 4.04
N ARG A 153 -17.32 11.85 2.82
CA ARG A 153 -17.79 11.11 1.64
C ARG A 153 -16.89 9.91 1.30
N GLY A 154 -15.67 9.86 1.80
CA GLY A 154 -14.66 8.91 1.36
C GLY A 154 -14.22 9.10 -0.10
N LEU A 155 -13.32 8.22 -0.54
CA LEU A 155 -12.76 8.17 -1.89
C LEU A 155 -13.58 7.28 -2.84
N ASN A 156 -14.51 6.46 -2.33
CA ASN A 156 -15.30 5.50 -3.13
C ASN A 156 -14.43 4.52 -3.92
N LEU A 157 -13.41 3.93 -3.30
CA LEU A 157 -12.49 3.00 -3.95
C LEU A 157 -13.21 1.68 -4.32
N THR A 158 -12.62 0.91 -5.23
CA THR A 158 -13.10 -0.43 -5.57
C THR A 158 -12.92 -1.37 -4.39
N TYR A 159 -13.68 -2.46 -4.40
CA TYR A 159 -13.61 -3.48 -3.37
C TYR A 159 -12.20 -4.05 -3.17
N GLU A 160 -11.49 -4.32 -4.27
CA GLU A 160 -10.18 -4.98 -4.26
C GLU A 160 -9.12 -4.11 -3.58
N VAL A 161 -9.14 -2.80 -3.86
CA VAL A 161 -8.23 -1.85 -3.22
C VAL A 161 -8.52 -1.77 -1.72
N ARG A 162 -9.80 -1.71 -1.34
CA ARG A 162 -10.23 -1.67 0.07
C ARG A 162 -9.84 -2.95 0.82
N ASP A 163 -10.04 -4.10 0.20
CA ASP A 163 -9.65 -5.41 0.74
C ASP A 163 -8.14 -5.50 0.97
N GLY A 164 -7.34 -5.10 -0.02
CA GLY A 164 -5.89 -5.04 0.11
C GLY A 164 -5.44 -4.09 1.22
N ILE A 165 -6.03 -2.89 1.30
CA ILE A 165 -5.71 -1.90 2.35
C ILE A 165 -5.98 -2.46 3.74
N VAL A 166 -7.11 -3.13 3.99
CA VAL A 166 -7.40 -3.60 5.36
C VAL A 166 -6.64 -4.87 5.73
N LYS A 167 -6.17 -5.65 4.74
CA LYS A 167 -5.49 -6.93 4.97
C LYS A 167 -3.97 -6.90 4.78
N HIS A 168 -3.37 -5.76 4.42
CA HIS A 168 -1.91 -5.64 4.31
C HIS A 168 -1.21 -5.98 5.63
N SER A 169 -1.75 -5.53 6.76
CA SER A 169 -1.08 -5.64 8.05
C SER A 169 -0.92 -7.10 8.45
N LYS A 170 0.33 -7.50 8.65
CA LYS A 170 0.69 -8.73 9.34
C LYS A 170 0.63 -8.38 10.83
N GLY A 171 -0.32 -8.96 11.57
CA GLY A 171 -0.26 -8.91 13.03
C GLY A 171 1.01 -9.61 13.56
N LYS A 172 1.01 -10.11 14.79
CA LYS A 172 2.13 -10.88 15.35
C LYS A 172 2.25 -12.33 14.83
N GLY A 173 1.86 -12.58 13.57
CA GLY A 173 1.74 -13.93 12.98
C GLY A 173 2.91 -14.31 12.06
N GLU A 174 2.76 -15.41 11.31
CA GLU A 174 3.69 -15.81 10.25
C GLU A 174 3.62 -14.87 9.04
N ILE A 175 4.70 -14.78 8.26
CA ILE A 175 4.72 -13.98 7.01
C ILE A 175 3.69 -14.52 6.02
N PHE A 176 3.65 -15.85 5.88
CA PHE A 176 2.70 -16.56 5.03
C PHE A 176 1.63 -17.21 5.90
N SER A 177 0.70 -16.39 6.39
CA SER A 177 -0.46 -16.91 7.13
C SER A 177 -1.55 -17.38 6.17
N SER A 178 -2.17 -18.53 6.45
CA SER A 178 -3.41 -18.96 5.80
C SER A 178 -4.63 -18.14 6.23
N SER A 179 -4.53 -17.40 7.34
CA SER A 179 -5.59 -16.56 7.89
C SER A 179 -5.42 -15.09 7.48
N ASN A 180 -6.55 -14.39 7.30
CA ASN A 180 -6.63 -12.96 6.96
C ASN A 180 -5.86 -12.57 5.68
N ARG A 181 -6.02 -13.40 4.63
CA ARG A 181 -5.44 -13.17 3.31
C ARG A 181 -6.28 -12.23 2.47
N SER A 182 -5.64 -11.35 1.71
CA SER A 182 -6.31 -10.59 0.67
C SER A 182 -6.90 -11.55 -0.36
N GLU A 183 -8.02 -11.16 -0.94
CA GLU A 183 -8.64 -11.95 -2.00
C GLU A 183 -7.83 -11.95 -3.30
N THR A 184 -6.89 -11.02 -3.44
CA THR A 184 -6.06 -10.83 -4.64
C THR A 184 -4.60 -11.15 -4.33
N LEU A 185 -3.88 -11.71 -5.32
CA LEU A 185 -2.43 -11.90 -5.21
C LEU A 185 -1.71 -10.55 -5.10
N GLU A 186 -2.25 -9.52 -5.73
CA GLU A 186 -1.78 -8.15 -5.65
C GLU A 186 -1.79 -7.63 -4.20
N GLY A 187 -2.86 -7.84 -3.45
CA GLY A 187 -2.93 -7.48 -2.03
C GLY A 187 -1.97 -8.29 -1.16
N GLU A 188 -1.79 -9.57 -1.45
CA GLU A 188 -0.82 -10.43 -0.75
C GLU A 188 0.62 -9.96 -0.98
N ILE A 189 0.95 -9.53 -2.20
CA ILE A 189 2.27 -8.98 -2.51
C ILE A 189 2.52 -7.66 -1.78
N VAL A 190 1.50 -6.81 -1.63
CA VAL A 190 1.66 -5.59 -0.83
C VAL A 190 1.99 -5.93 0.63
N ARG A 191 1.32 -6.90 1.24
CA ARG A 191 1.68 -7.37 2.60
C ARG A 191 3.14 -7.80 2.68
N ILE A 192 3.61 -8.61 1.72
CA ILE A 192 5.01 -9.07 1.71
C ILE A 192 5.98 -7.90 1.51
N SER A 193 5.64 -6.98 0.62
CA SER A 193 6.47 -5.80 0.30
C SER A 193 6.58 -4.85 1.47
N ASP A 194 5.49 -4.67 2.23
CA ASP A 194 5.48 -3.89 3.46
C ASP A 194 6.45 -4.46 4.50
N ILE A 195 6.44 -5.77 4.71
CA ILE A 195 7.38 -6.45 5.61
C ILE A 195 8.84 -6.27 5.14
N ILE A 196 9.10 -6.44 3.84
CA ILE A 196 10.45 -6.27 3.27
C ILE A 196 10.92 -4.83 3.49
N ALA A 197 10.09 -3.84 3.21
CA ALA A 197 10.42 -2.44 3.42
C ALA A 197 10.66 -2.18 4.92
N TYR A 198 9.71 -2.53 5.78
CA TYR A 198 9.79 -2.33 7.22
C TYR A 198 11.11 -2.82 7.82
N VAL A 199 11.50 -4.08 7.55
CA VAL A 199 12.73 -4.67 8.10
C VAL A 199 13.99 -3.92 7.64
N ASN A 200 14.08 -3.58 6.35
CA ASN A 200 15.24 -2.85 5.84
C ASN A 200 15.32 -1.44 6.45
N HIS A 201 14.17 -0.79 6.67
CA HIS A 201 14.14 0.58 7.18
C HIS A 201 14.56 0.63 8.64
N ASP A 202 14.04 -0.28 9.45
CA ASP A 202 14.38 -0.37 10.87
C ASP A 202 15.88 -0.64 11.07
N ILE A 203 16.46 -1.50 10.24
CA ILE A 203 17.91 -1.76 10.24
C ILE A 203 18.69 -0.50 9.84
N ASP A 204 18.33 0.13 8.72
CA ASP A 204 19.02 1.33 8.23
C ASP A 204 18.94 2.49 9.24
N ASP A 205 17.77 2.73 9.83
CA ASP A 205 17.57 3.79 10.80
C ASP A 205 18.26 3.47 12.14
N ALA A 206 18.27 2.21 12.60
CA ALA A 206 19.01 1.79 13.79
C ALA A 206 20.53 1.96 13.62
N VAL A 207 21.06 1.67 12.42
CA VAL A 207 22.47 1.92 12.10
C VAL A 207 22.77 3.42 12.07
N ARG A 208 21.91 4.23 11.45
CA ARG A 208 22.08 5.70 11.43
C ARG A 208 21.99 6.33 12.81
N ALA A 209 21.13 5.81 13.68
CA ALA A 209 20.98 6.25 15.06
C ALA A 209 22.13 5.78 15.97
N GLY A 210 23.04 4.93 15.47
CA GLY A 210 24.14 4.36 16.26
C GLY A 210 23.70 3.31 17.28
N VAL A 211 22.45 2.84 17.20
CA VAL A 211 21.92 1.75 18.04
C VAL A 211 22.52 0.42 17.62
N LEU A 212 22.75 0.25 16.31
CA LEU A 212 23.44 -0.89 15.72
C LEU A 212 24.67 -0.41 14.95
N LYS A 213 25.72 -1.22 14.95
CA LYS A 213 26.83 -1.10 13.99
C LYS A 213 26.59 -2.08 12.84
N LYS A 214 27.13 -1.77 11.66
CA LYS A 214 27.09 -2.71 10.52
C LYS A 214 27.69 -4.09 10.87
N SER A 215 28.69 -4.11 11.76
CA SER A 215 29.30 -5.35 12.27
C SER A 215 28.35 -6.22 13.09
N ASP A 216 27.26 -5.65 13.60
CA ASP A 216 26.29 -6.35 14.43
C ASP A 216 25.27 -7.10 13.55
N ILE A 217 25.24 -6.83 12.24
CA ILE A 217 24.38 -7.49 11.25
C ILE A 217 25.13 -8.67 10.64
N PRO A 218 24.56 -9.89 10.66
CA PRO A 218 25.19 -11.07 10.06
C PRO A 218 25.60 -10.84 8.59
N SER A 219 26.87 -11.15 8.28
CA SER A 219 27.46 -10.84 6.97
C SER A 219 26.74 -11.49 5.77
N GLU A 220 26.02 -12.58 6.01
CA GLU A 220 25.20 -13.28 5.02
C GLU A 220 24.09 -12.39 4.41
N PHE A 221 23.57 -11.42 5.16
CA PHE A 221 22.52 -10.52 4.67
C PHE A 221 23.04 -9.53 3.62
N PHE A 222 24.35 -9.26 3.56
CA PHE A 222 24.93 -8.37 2.55
C PHE A 222 25.22 -9.08 1.21
N ARG A 223 25.09 -10.41 1.13
CA ARG A 223 25.33 -11.18 -0.11
C ARG A 223 24.38 -10.82 -1.24
N ILE A 224 23.17 -10.37 -0.90
CA ILE A 224 22.14 -9.96 -1.85
C ILE A 224 22.28 -8.50 -2.30
N GLY A 225 23.26 -7.76 -1.75
CA GLY A 225 23.52 -6.37 -2.04
C GLY A 225 23.67 -5.52 -0.78
N GLU A 226 24.33 -4.38 -0.93
CA GLU A 226 24.56 -3.41 0.17
C GLU A 226 23.80 -2.10 -0.04
N THR A 227 23.14 -1.94 -1.18
CA THR A 227 22.49 -0.69 -1.58
C THR A 227 21.19 -0.98 -2.32
N HIS A 228 20.17 -0.17 -2.08
CA HIS A 228 18.84 -0.28 -2.70
C HIS A 228 18.78 0.12 -4.20
N ALA A 229 19.90 0.59 -4.77
CA ALA A 229 19.94 1.24 -6.09
C ALA A 229 20.74 0.47 -7.16
N LYS A 230 21.02 -0.82 -6.96
CA LYS A 230 21.79 -1.65 -7.90
C LYS A 230 20.91 -2.64 -8.64
#